data_AF-A0A1Q7GTC7-F1
#
_entry.id   AF-A0A1Q7GTC7-F1
#
_cell.length_a   1.000
_cell.length_b   1.000
_cell.length_c   1.000
_cell.angle_alpha   90.00
_cell.angle_beta   90.00
_cell.angle_gamma   90.00
#
_symmetry.space_group_name_H-M   'P 1'
#
loop_
_entity.id
_entity.type
_entity.pdbx_description
1 polymer ?
#
loop_
_entity_poly.entity_id
_entity_poly.type
_entity_poly.pdbx_seq_one_letter_code
_entity_poly.pdbx_strand_id
1 'polypeptide(L)'
;MRVLARQMREAVVEAKVAVAEIQDAVTRTERELGAERQRLADAERRGRLAGEIQDQETMTVAERFAAKHRERVGVLERKLAAQREELALAERELTDMQAQLRSAERDRPAMEGERSSETAWRDVQSGGGARPGMDLQDELLKSDLDRAAREAAAARQLEELKKKMRKE
;
A
#
# COMPACT_ATOMS: atom_id res chain seq x y z
N MET A 1 -21.38 -2.66 -9.17
CA MET A 1 -20.26 -2.93 -10.10
C MET A 1 -19.75 -1.69 -10.84
N ARG A 2 -20.57 -0.93 -11.59
CA ARG A 2 -20.13 0.37 -12.16
C ARG A 2 -19.60 1.35 -11.11
N VAL A 3 -20.22 1.35 -9.93
CA VAL A 3 -19.77 2.13 -8.76
C VAL A 3 -18.39 1.65 -8.25
N LEU A 4 -18.15 0.34 -8.19
CA LEU A 4 -16.89 -0.24 -7.71
C LEU A 4 -15.71 0.09 -8.64
N ALA A 5 -15.86 -0.09 -9.96
CA ALA A 5 -14.79 0.25 -10.91
C ALA A 5 -14.53 1.76 -10.99
N ARG A 6 -15.52 2.60 -10.66
CA ARG A 6 -15.33 4.05 -10.50
C ARG A 6 -14.56 4.36 -9.21
N GLN A 7 -14.93 3.75 -8.09
CA GLN A 7 -14.23 3.89 -6.81
C GLN A 7 -12.78 3.42 -6.89
N MET A 8 -12.50 2.31 -7.57
CA MET A 8 -11.11 1.85 -7.78
C MET A 8 -10.30 2.84 -8.61
N ARG A 9 -10.89 3.46 -9.64
CA ARG A 9 -10.22 4.52 -10.42
C ARG A 9 -9.93 5.75 -9.58
N GLU A 10 -10.89 6.17 -8.75
CA GLU A 10 -10.74 7.29 -7.83
C GLU A 10 -9.62 7.02 -6.82
N ALA A 11 -9.61 5.86 -6.17
CA ALA A 11 -8.56 5.43 -5.25
C ALA A 11 -7.17 5.41 -5.91
N VAL A 12 -7.06 4.92 -7.16
CA VAL A 12 -5.79 4.94 -7.92
C VAL A 12 -5.33 6.38 -8.21
N VAL A 13 -6.26 7.30 -8.48
CA VAL A 13 -5.92 8.71 -8.71
C VAL A 13 -5.44 9.35 -7.40
N GLU A 14 -6.13 9.11 -6.29
CA GLU A 14 -5.70 9.59 -4.96
C GLU A 14 -4.32 9.04 -4.59
N ALA A 15 -4.07 7.74 -4.79
CA ALA A 15 -2.78 7.13 -4.53
C ALA A 15 -1.65 7.74 -5.40
N LYS A 16 -1.93 8.09 -6.67
CA LYS A 16 -0.96 8.79 -7.52
C LYS A 16 -0.62 10.18 -6.98
N VAL A 17 -1.61 10.92 -6.49
CA VAL A 17 -1.38 12.23 -5.87
C VAL A 17 -0.52 12.08 -4.63
N ALA A 18 -0.84 11.13 -3.75
CA ALA A 18 -0.06 10.85 -2.55
C ALA A 18 1.41 10.49 -2.87
N VAL A 19 1.65 9.64 -3.87
CA VAL A 19 3.01 9.31 -4.35
C VAL A 19 3.75 10.56 -4.80
N ALA A 20 3.11 11.42 -5.60
CA ALA A 20 3.72 12.67 -6.07
C ALA A 20 4.07 13.61 -4.90
N GLU A 21 3.19 13.73 -3.90
CA GLU A 21 3.44 14.54 -2.71
C GLU A 21 4.64 14.03 -1.90
N ILE A 22 4.79 12.71 -1.77
CA ILE A 22 5.95 12.08 -1.11
C ILE A 22 7.22 12.34 -1.92
N GLN A 23 7.20 12.21 -3.25
CA GLN A 23 8.34 12.52 -4.13
C GLN A 23 8.78 13.98 -4.00
N ASP A 24 7.83 14.91 -3.95
CA ASP A 24 8.12 16.32 -3.72
C ASP A 24 8.70 16.55 -2.32
N ALA A 25 8.19 15.85 -1.30
CA ALA A 25 8.71 15.93 0.05
C ALA A 25 10.16 15.40 0.15
N VAL A 26 10.47 14.29 -0.54
CA VAL A 26 11.84 13.77 -0.67
C VAL A 26 12.74 14.82 -1.30
N THR A 27 12.35 15.38 -2.45
CA THR A 27 13.13 16.39 -3.17
C THR A 27 13.39 17.64 -2.31
N ARG A 28 12.40 18.09 -1.54
CA ARG A 28 12.58 19.21 -0.59
C ARG A 28 13.60 18.86 0.49
N THR A 29 13.47 17.69 1.12
CA THR A 29 14.40 17.25 2.18
C THR A 29 15.83 17.08 1.63
N GLU A 30 16.01 16.60 0.40
CA GLU A 30 17.33 16.51 -0.25
C GLU A 30 17.99 17.88 -0.43
N ARG A 31 17.21 18.88 -0.89
CA ARG A 31 17.69 20.26 -1.01
C ARG A 31 18.06 20.86 0.34
N GLU A 32 17.22 20.65 1.35
CA GLU A 32 17.48 21.08 2.73
C GLU A 32 18.75 20.44 3.29
N LEU A 33 18.93 19.13 3.08
CA LEU A 33 20.10 18.38 3.50
C LEU A 33 21.37 18.87 2.80
N GLY A 34 21.31 19.12 1.48
CA GLY A 34 22.43 19.71 0.73
C GLY A 34 22.84 21.08 1.28
N ALA A 35 21.86 21.96 1.52
CA ALA A 35 22.11 23.28 2.10
C ALA A 35 22.68 23.20 3.53
N GLU A 36 22.21 22.26 4.34
CA GLU A 36 22.71 22.07 5.71
C GLU A 36 24.14 21.52 5.73
N ARG A 37 24.46 20.57 4.85
CA ARG A 37 25.83 20.07 4.68
C ARG A 37 26.79 21.17 4.25
N GLN A 38 26.36 22.08 3.37
CA GLN A 38 27.17 23.24 3.00
C GLN A 38 27.42 24.16 4.20
N ARG A 39 26.40 24.45 5.01
CA ARG A 39 26.54 25.24 6.25
C ARG A 39 27.50 24.59 7.25
N LEU A 40 27.43 23.27 7.41
CA LEU A 40 28.38 22.52 8.23
C LEU A 40 29.82 22.69 7.73
N ALA A 41 30.05 22.47 6.43
CA ALA A 41 31.37 22.60 5.81
C ALA A 41 31.92 24.03 5.94
N ASP A 42 31.05 25.04 5.84
CA ASP A 42 31.41 26.45 6.05
C ASP A 42 31.81 26.75 7.49
N ALA A 43 31.06 26.25 8.47
CA ALA A 43 31.39 26.41 9.89
C ALA A 43 32.74 25.74 10.21
N GLU A 44 32.94 24.50 9.76
CA GLU A 44 34.19 23.78 9.97
C GLU A 44 35.39 24.45 9.30
N ARG A 45 35.22 24.97 8.07
CA ARG A 45 36.28 25.72 7.38
C ARG A 45 36.64 26.99 8.14
N ARG A 46 35.66 27.76 8.61
CA ARG A 46 35.90 28.97 9.39
C ARG A 46 36.63 28.67 10.69
N GLY A 47 36.24 27.60 11.39
CA GLY A 47 36.94 27.14 12.59
C GLY A 47 38.40 26.80 12.34
N ARG A 48 38.72 26.12 11.22
CA ARG A 48 40.11 25.83 10.82
C ARG A 48 40.90 27.10 10.55
N LEU A 49 40.36 28.02 9.75
CA LEU A 49 41.02 29.30 9.43
C LEU A 49 41.26 30.15 10.70
N ALA A 50 40.31 30.17 11.62
CA ALA A 50 40.49 30.86 12.91
C ALA A 50 41.62 30.24 13.74
N GLY A 51 41.77 28.91 13.69
CA GLY A 51 42.89 28.21 14.33
C GLY A 51 44.25 28.58 13.77
N GLU A 52 44.36 28.81 12.46
CA GLU A 52 45.60 29.25 11.80
C GLU A 52 46.07 30.63 12.31
N ILE A 53 45.13 31.51 12.67
CA ILE A 53 45.42 32.85 13.21
C ILE A 53 45.29 32.95 14.73
N GLN A 54 45.10 31.82 15.42
CA GLN A 54 44.94 31.72 16.87
C GLN A 54 43.75 32.53 17.45
N ASP A 55 42.69 32.75 16.66
CA ASP A 55 41.45 33.38 17.11
C ASP A 55 40.56 32.35 17.82
N GLN A 56 40.77 32.22 19.14
CA GLN A 56 40.07 31.25 19.99
C GLN A 56 38.56 31.49 20.10
N GLU A 57 38.12 32.75 20.03
CA GLU A 57 36.70 33.08 20.11
C GLU A 57 35.98 32.56 18.87
N THR A 58 36.50 32.85 17.68
CA THR A 58 35.92 32.37 16.43
C THR A 58 35.99 30.84 16.32
N MET A 59 37.07 30.19 16.79
CA MET A 59 37.16 28.73 16.85
C MET A 59 36.01 28.13 17.67
N THR A 60 35.81 28.64 18.88
CA THR A 60 34.78 28.14 19.82
C THR A 60 33.38 28.32 19.23
N VAL A 61 33.11 29.47 18.62
CA VAL A 61 31.83 29.73 17.97
C VAL A 61 31.64 28.79 16.78
N ALA A 62 32.63 28.66 15.92
CA ALA A 62 32.57 27.78 14.75
C ALA A 62 32.30 26.31 15.13
N GLU A 63 32.94 25.80 16.19
CA GLU A 63 32.71 24.46 16.71
C GLU A 63 31.27 24.27 17.19
N ARG A 64 30.73 25.23 17.94
CA ARG A 64 29.33 25.18 18.40
C ARG A 64 28.33 25.18 17.24
N PHE A 65 28.59 25.96 16.20
CA PHE A 65 27.74 25.93 14.98
C PHE A 65 27.90 24.63 14.21
N ALA A 66 29.12 24.12 14.05
CA ALA A 66 29.38 22.84 13.39
C ALA A 66 28.67 21.68 14.11
N ALA A 67 28.71 21.65 15.45
CA ALA A 67 27.98 20.64 16.23
C ALA A 67 26.47 20.67 15.94
N LYS A 68 25.85 21.85 15.99
CA LYS A 68 24.42 22.02 15.66
C LYS A 68 24.07 21.60 14.23
N HIS A 69 24.89 22.00 13.26
CA HIS A 69 24.67 21.63 11.87
C HIS A 69 24.83 20.13 11.66
N ARG A 70 25.78 19.47 12.34
CA ARG A 70 25.97 18.02 12.28
C ARG A 70 24.77 17.26 12.85
N GLU A 71 24.22 17.71 13.98
CA GLU A 71 22.98 17.14 14.52
C GLU A 71 21.82 17.28 13.52
N ARG A 72 21.65 18.46 12.93
CA ARG A 72 20.59 18.72 11.95
C ARG A 72 20.76 17.91 10.67
N VAL A 73 21.99 17.75 10.16
CA VAL A 73 22.30 16.84 9.06
C VAL A 73 21.85 15.42 9.40
N GLY A 74 22.20 14.91 10.58
CA GLY A 74 21.79 13.56 10.99
C GLY A 74 20.27 13.38 11.10
N VAL A 75 19.54 14.40 11.55
CA VAL A 75 18.06 14.38 11.56
C VAL A 75 17.51 14.36 10.13
N LEU A 76 18.03 15.21 9.24
CA LEU A 76 17.58 15.28 7.84
C LEU A 76 17.90 14.00 7.06
N GLU A 77 19.03 13.35 7.34
CA GLU A 77 19.39 12.05 6.75
C GLU A 77 18.41 10.95 7.15
N ARG A 78 18.07 10.84 8.44
CA ARG A 78 17.06 9.89 8.91
C ARG A 78 15.67 10.17 8.34
N LYS A 79 15.29 11.45 8.26
CA LYS A 79 14.04 11.87 7.62
C LYS A 79 14.02 11.45 6.14
N LEU A 80 15.10 11.70 5.41
CA LEU A 80 15.21 11.33 4.00
C LEU A 80 15.14 9.81 3.80
N ALA A 81 15.80 9.02 4.67
CA ALA A 81 15.73 7.57 4.62
C ALA A 81 14.29 7.07 4.82
N ALA A 82 13.60 7.54 5.86
CA ALA A 82 12.21 7.18 6.13
C ALA A 82 11.27 7.59 4.98
N GLN A 83 11.44 8.79 4.40
CA GLN A 83 10.62 9.24 3.27
C GLN A 83 10.84 8.40 2.00
N ARG A 84 12.06 7.91 1.76
CA ARG A 84 12.34 7.01 0.63
C ARG A 84 11.76 5.62 0.83
N GLU A 85 11.78 5.11 2.06
CA GLU A 85 11.13 3.84 2.42
C GLU A 85 9.61 3.93 2.23
N GLU A 86 9.01 5.02 2.71
CA GLU A 86 7.58 5.31 2.53
C GLU A 86 7.21 5.42 1.04
N LEU A 87 8.02 6.14 0.25
CA LEU A 87 7.81 6.23 -1.19
C LEU A 87 7.81 4.86 -1.86
N ALA A 88 8.77 4.00 -1.50
CA ALA A 88 8.86 2.65 -2.06
C ALA A 88 7.65 1.78 -1.68
N LEU A 89 7.07 1.97 -0.48
CA LEU A 89 5.81 1.31 -0.10
C LEU A 89 4.64 1.83 -0.93
N ALA A 90 4.46 3.14 -1.01
CA ALA A 90 3.38 3.77 -1.75
C ALA A 90 3.42 3.42 -3.25
N GLU A 91 4.60 3.35 -3.87
CA GLU A 91 4.76 2.95 -5.27
C GLU A 91 4.37 1.48 -5.51
N ARG A 92 4.69 0.58 -4.57
CA ARG A 92 4.24 -0.82 -4.63
C ARG A 92 2.73 -0.92 -4.50
N GLU A 93 2.15 -0.25 -3.52
CA GLU A 93 0.69 -0.24 -3.31
C GLU A 93 -0.05 0.32 -4.53
N LEU A 94 0.44 1.42 -5.11
CA LEU A 94 -0.13 1.98 -6.33
C LEU A 94 -0.06 0.98 -7.50
N THR A 95 1.05 0.25 -7.63
CA THR A 95 1.21 -0.79 -8.66
C THR A 95 0.18 -1.90 -8.48
N ASP A 96 -0.05 -2.35 -7.25
CA ASP A 96 -1.02 -3.38 -6.93
C ASP A 96 -2.45 -2.92 -7.19
N MET A 97 -2.81 -1.69 -6.78
CA MET A 97 -4.12 -1.10 -7.06
C MET A 97 -4.39 -1.00 -8.57
N GLN A 98 -3.38 -0.59 -9.34
CA GLN A 98 -3.48 -0.55 -10.80
C GLN A 98 -3.65 -1.94 -11.42
N ALA A 99 -2.99 -2.96 -10.88
CA ALA A 99 -3.15 -4.34 -11.34
C ALA A 99 -4.58 -4.86 -11.06
N GLN A 100 -5.10 -4.60 -9.86
CA GLN A 100 -6.47 -4.95 -9.49
C GLN A 100 -7.49 -4.25 -10.39
N LEU A 101 -7.30 -2.95 -10.65
CA LEU A 101 -8.18 -2.19 -11.55
C LEU A 101 -8.17 -2.78 -12.97
N ARG A 102 -6.98 -3.09 -13.52
CA ARG A 102 -6.87 -3.71 -14.85
C ARG A 102 -7.58 -5.07 -14.92
N SER A 103 -7.46 -5.91 -13.89
CA SER A 103 -8.18 -7.18 -13.83
C SER A 103 -9.70 -6.95 -13.82
N ALA A 104 -10.17 -6.07 -12.94
CA ALA A 104 -11.59 -5.75 -12.83
C ALA A 104 -12.19 -5.19 -14.13
N GLU A 105 -11.42 -4.41 -14.88
CA GLU A 105 -11.83 -3.90 -16.20
C GLU A 105 -11.83 -4.97 -17.29
N ARG A 106 -10.86 -5.91 -17.27
CA ARG A 106 -10.77 -7.03 -18.21
C ARG A 106 -11.87 -8.08 -17.99
N ASP A 107 -12.22 -8.37 -16.74
CA ASP A 107 -13.24 -9.38 -16.40
C ASP A 107 -14.67 -8.82 -16.57
N ARG A 108 -14.80 -7.51 -16.82
CA ARG A 108 -16.08 -6.82 -17.00
C ARG A 108 -16.97 -7.39 -18.10
N PRO A 109 -16.49 -7.68 -19.34
CA PRO A 109 -17.34 -8.19 -20.42
C PRO A 109 -17.84 -9.61 -20.15
N ALA A 110 -17.00 -10.46 -19.55
CA ALA A 110 -17.39 -11.82 -19.16
C ALA A 110 -18.49 -11.79 -18.09
N MET A 111 -18.29 -10.97 -17.05
CA MET A 111 -19.27 -10.79 -15.96
C MET A 111 -20.56 -10.10 -16.41
N GLU A 112 -20.51 -9.19 -17.39
CA GLU A 112 -21.71 -8.58 -17.99
C GLU A 112 -22.48 -9.58 -18.85
N GLY A 113 -21.78 -10.43 -19.62
CA GLY A 113 -22.38 -11.52 -20.39
C GLY A 113 -23.06 -12.56 -19.51
N GLU A 114 -22.38 -13.01 -18.44
CA GLU A 114 -22.94 -13.93 -17.45
C GLU A 114 -24.18 -13.36 -16.76
N ARG A 115 -24.14 -12.10 -16.29
CA ARG A 115 -25.31 -11.45 -15.68
C ARG A 115 -26.46 -11.23 -16.65
N SER A 116 -26.17 -10.87 -17.89
CA SER A 116 -27.21 -10.71 -18.91
C SER A 116 -27.87 -12.06 -19.21
N SER A 117 -27.07 -13.13 -19.29
CA SER A 117 -27.60 -14.48 -19.46
C SER A 117 -28.42 -14.92 -18.26
N GLU A 118 -27.96 -14.65 -17.03
CA GLU A 118 -28.66 -14.99 -15.79
C GLU A 118 -29.98 -14.22 -15.64
N THR A 119 -30.01 -12.95 -16.06
CA THR A 119 -31.24 -12.14 -16.09
C THR A 119 -32.23 -12.69 -17.12
N ALA A 120 -31.76 -12.99 -18.33
CA ALA A 120 -32.58 -13.61 -19.37
C ALA A 120 -33.14 -14.97 -18.92
N TRP A 121 -32.35 -15.77 -18.20
CA TRP A 121 -32.81 -17.05 -17.64
C TRP A 121 -33.82 -16.87 -16.50
N ARG A 122 -33.68 -15.85 -15.65
CA ARG A 122 -34.69 -15.52 -14.62
C ARG A 122 -36.02 -15.10 -15.22
N ASP A 123 -36.00 -14.32 -16.31
CA ASP A 123 -37.22 -13.91 -17.01
C ASP A 123 -37.94 -15.12 -17.63
N VAL A 124 -37.17 -16.05 -18.22
CA VAL A 124 -37.70 -17.32 -18.76
C VAL A 124 -38.29 -18.21 -17.66
N GLN A 125 -37.62 -18.35 -16.51
CA GLN A 125 -38.15 -19.10 -15.37
C GLN A 125 -39.43 -18.48 -14.79
N SER A 126 -39.51 -17.15 -14.74
CA SER A 126 -40.70 -16.44 -14.28
C SER A 126 -41.90 -16.64 -15.21
N GLY A 127 -41.64 -16.88 -16.49
CA GLY A 127 -42.64 -17.27 -17.50
C GLY A 127 -42.97 -18.77 -17.54
N GLY A 128 -42.46 -19.58 -16.60
CA GLY A 128 -42.69 -21.04 -16.54
C GLY A 128 -41.77 -21.86 -17.45
N GLY A 129 -40.76 -21.27 -18.07
CA GLY A 129 -39.76 -21.96 -18.88
C GLY A 129 -38.68 -22.63 -18.02
N ALA A 130 -38.36 -23.89 -18.29
CA ALA A 130 -37.26 -24.59 -17.64
C ALA A 130 -35.93 -24.26 -18.34
N ARG A 131 -34.89 -23.95 -17.55
CA ARG A 131 -33.53 -23.72 -18.07
C ARG A 131 -32.94 -25.07 -18.54
N PRO A 132 -32.47 -25.18 -19.80
CA PRO A 132 -31.84 -26.42 -20.27
C PRO A 132 -30.57 -26.73 -19.47
N GLY A 133 -30.52 -27.91 -18.85
CA GLY A 133 -29.33 -28.41 -18.14
C GLY A 133 -29.21 -28.09 -16.65
N MET A 134 -30.20 -27.42 -16.04
CA MET A 134 -30.32 -27.29 -14.58
C MET A 134 -31.50 -28.12 -14.10
N ASP A 135 -31.23 -29.35 -13.68
CA ASP A 135 -32.19 -30.08 -12.84
C ASP A 135 -32.14 -29.45 -11.45
N LEU A 136 -33.22 -28.78 -11.05
CA LEU A 136 -33.35 -28.11 -9.76
C LEU A 136 -33.09 -29.07 -8.59
N GLN A 137 -33.36 -30.37 -8.77
CA GLN A 137 -33.05 -31.38 -7.76
C GLN A 137 -31.56 -31.64 -7.64
N ASP A 138 -30.83 -31.68 -8.77
CA ASP A 138 -29.39 -31.91 -8.81
C ASP A 138 -28.59 -30.73 -8.25
N GLU A 139 -29.06 -29.49 -8.47
CA GLU A 139 -28.45 -28.30 -7.85
C GLU A 139 -28.68 -28.24 -6.34
N LEU A 140 -29.89 -28.58 -5.88
CA LEU A 140 -30.19 -28.62 -4.46
C LEU A 140 -29.33 -29.68 -3.76
N LEU A 141 -29.19 -30.86 -4.39
CA LEU A 141 -28.34 -31.94 -3.90
C LEU A 141 -26.87 -31.51 -3.81
N LYS A 142 -26.34 -30.82 -4.83
CA LYS A 142 -24.97 -30.27 -4.80
C LYS A 142 -24.79 -29.25 -3.68
N SER A 143 -25.77 -28.37 -3.48
CA SER A 143 -25.71 -27.36 -2.42
C SER A 143 -25.69 -27.97 -1.01
N ASP A 144 -26.45 -29.05 -0.81
CA ASP A 144 -26.48 -29.77 0.47
C ASP A 144 -25.19 -30.56 0.71
N LEU A 145 -24.61 -31.16 -0.33
CA LEU A 145 -23.30 -31.83 -0.25
C LEU A 145 -22.17 -30.83 0.07
N ASP A 146 -22.18 -29.65 -0.56
CA ASP A 146 -21.20 -28.59 -0.30
C ASP A 146 -21.32 -28.04 1.13
N ARG A 147 -22.56 -27.89 1.64
CA ARG A 147 -22.80 -27.50 3.04
C ARG A 147 -22.24 -28.55 4.00
N ALA A 148 -22.55 -29.82 3.78
CA ALA A 148 -22.06 -30.93 4.61
C ALA A 148 -20.52 -31.03 4.59
N ALA A 149 -19.89 -30.80 3.44
CA ALA A 149 -18.43 -30.82 3.32
C ALA A 149 -17.75 -29.71 4.13
N ARG A 150 -18.33 -28.49 4.12
CA ARG A 150 -17.82 -27.35 4.91
C ARG A 150 -17.98 -27.57 6.41
N GLU A 151 -19.13 -28.11 6.83
CA GLU A 151 -19.38 -28.44 8.24
C GLU A 151 -18.42 -29.52 8.74
N ALA A 152 -18.15 -30.55 7.94
CA ALA A 152 -17.16 -31.59 8.27
C ALA A 152 -15.72 -31.05 8.32
N ALA A 153 -15.37 -30.07 7.48
CA ALA A 153 -14.06 -29.42 7.54
C ALA A 153 -13.91 -28.57 8.82
N ALA A 154 -14.94 -27.78 9.17
CA ALA A 154 -14.96 -26.98 10.39
C ALA A 154 -14.90 -27.85 11.65
N ALA A 155 -15.64 -28.97 11.67
CA ALA A 155 -15.60 -29.92 12.79
C ALA A 155 -14.19 -30.52 12.99
N ARG A 156 -13.48 -30.85 11.90
CA ARG A 156 -12.09 -31.34 11.97
C ARG A 156 -11.13 -30.29 12.54
N GLN A 157 -11.24 -29.05 12.08
CA GLN A 157 -10.42 -27.94 12.60
C GLN A 157 -10.69 -27.67 14.09
N LEU A 158 -11.95 -27.75 14.53
CA LEU A 158 -12.32 -27.63 15.94
C LEU A 158 -11.74 -28.76 16.79
N GLU A 159 -11.77 -30.00 16.31
CA GLU A 159 -11.18 -31.14 17.02
C GLU A 159 -9.65 -31.04 17.12
N GLU A 160 -8.98 -30.56 16.08
CA GLU A 160 -7.54 -30.28 16.14
C GLU A 160 -7.19 -29.17 17.14
N LEU A 161 -7.98 -28.09 17.19
CA LEU A 161 -7.82 -27.02 18.17
C LEU A 161 -8.07 -27.52 19.60
N LYS A 162 -9.14 -28.29 19.83
CA LYS A 162 -9.42 -28.91 21.14
C LYS A 162 -8.29 -29.83 21.60
N LYS A 163 -7.72 -30.64 20.69
CA LYS A 163 -6.58 -31.51 21.01
C LYS A 163 -5.32 -30.73 21.38
N LYS A 164 -5.06 -29.59 20.72
CA LYS A 164 -3.95 -28.69 21.06
C LYS A 164 -4.15 -28.04 22.43
N MET A 165 -5.36 -27.55 22.72
CA MET A 165 -5.69 -26.91 24.01
C MET A 165 -5.74 -27.87 25.21
N ARG A 166 -5.94 -29.18 24.99
CA ARG A 166 -5.92 -30.21 26.05
C ARG A 166 -4.51 -30.76 26.35
N LYS A 167 -3.51 -30.37 25.57
CA LYS A 167 -2.12 -30.84 25.69
C LYS A 167 -1.18 -29.82 26.34
N GLU A 168 -1.70 -28.65 26.71
CA GLU A 168 -1.11 -27.68 27.65
C GLU A 168 -1.72 -27.88 29.04
#